data_AF-A0A3M4QGR7-F1
#
_entry.id   AF-A0A3M4QGR7-F1
#
_cell.length_a   1.000
_cell.length_b   1.000
_cell.length_c   1.000
_cell.angle_alpha   90.00
_cell.angle_beta   90.00
_cell.angle_gamma   90.00
#
_symmetry.space_group_name_H-M   'P 1'
#
loop_
_entity.id
_entity.type
_entity.pdbx_description
1 polymer ?
#
loop_
_entity_poly.entity_id
_entity_poly.type
_entity_poly.pdbx_seq_one_letter_code
_entity_poly.pdbx_strand_id
1 'polypeptide(L)'
;MVGFASSQLFDPKDPFNPINRRIDIVVLTKKAQRAIEGDQPPPAAPTQGEGAPGEVPADPNAIPPGQEPLPAHELRQKLNLFDDGGVKDPTAPAPTPGS
;
A
#
# COMPACT_ATOMS: atom_id res chain seq x y z
N MET A 1 -14.04 -5.03 17.43
CA MET A 1 -15.30 -5.74 17.17
C MET A 1 -16.36 -4.70 16.86
N VAL A 2 -17.25 -4.94 15.88
CA VAL A 2 -18.37 -4.04 15.56
C VAL A 2 -19.68 -4.79 15.80
N GLY A 3 -20.65 -4.13 16.44
CA GLY A 3 -21.99 -4.67 16.65
C GLY A 3 -23.01 -3.91 15.81
N PHE A 4 -23.62 -4.57 14.83
CA PHE A 4 -24.64 -3.96 13.95
C PHE A 4 -26.07 -4.04 14.52
N ALA A 5 -26.31 -4.88 15.53
CA ALA A 5 -27.62 -5.10 16.15
C ALA A 5 -28.75 -5.21 15.08
N SER A 6 -29.72 -4.29 15.07
CA SER A 6 -30.82 -4.24 14.10
C SER A 6 -30.65 -3.17 13.01
N SER A 7 -29.50 -2.49 12.93
CA SER A 7 -29.25 -1.44 11.92
C SER A 7 -29.04 -1.99 10.51
N GLN A 8 -28.70 -3.28 10.38
CA GLN A 8 -28.56 -3.97 9.10
C GLN A 8 -29.20 -5.36 9.17
N LEU A 9 -30.54 -5.42 9.13
CA LEU A 9 -31.25 -6.68 8.93
C LEU A 9 -31.00 -7.20 7.52
N PHE A 10 -30.77 -8.50 7.40
CA PHE A 10 -30.63 -9.15 6.11
C PHE A 10 -31.97 -9.40 5.44
N ASP A 11 -32.98 -9.77 6.25
CA ASP A 11 -34.36 -9.81 5.85
C ASP A 11 -35.16 -8.76 6.66
N PRO A 12 -35.46 -7.60 6.08
CA PRO A 12 -36.24 -6.56 6.74
C PRO A 12 -37.72 -6.92 6.91
N LYS A 13 -38.26 -7.86 6.12
CA LYS A 13 -39.69 -8.19 6.11
C LYS A 13 -40.06 -9.11 7.27
N ASP A 14 -39.14 -9.97 7.69
CA ASP A 14 -39.25 -10.78 8.90
C ASP A 14 -38.09 -10.47 9.85
N PRO A 15 -38.26 -9.49 10.77
CA PRO A 15 -37.21 -9.10 11.71
C PRO A 15 -36.76 -10.22 12.65
N PHE A 16 -37.61 -11.22 12.90
CA PHE A 16 -37.29 -12.32 13.83
C PHE A 16 -36.66 -13.53 13.13
N ASN A 17 -36.51 -13.49 11.81
CA ASN A 17 -35.83 -14.51 11.03
C ASN A 17 -34.42 -14.80 11.60
N PRO A 18 -34.07 -16.06 11.91
CA PRO A 18 -32.76 -16.42 12.47
C PRO A 18 -31.55 -15.93 11.67
N ILE A 19 -31.71 -15.76 10.35
CA ILE A 19 -30.65 -15.25 9.48
C ILE A 19 -30.15 -13.85 9.89
N ASN A 20 -30.99 -13.07 10.58
CA ASN A 20 -30.65 -11.74 11.08
C ASN A 20 -29.74 -11.77 12.33
N ARG A 21 -29.39 -12.95 12.87
CA ARG A 21 -28.55 -13.12 14.07
C ARG A 21 -27.16 -13.71 13.74
N ARG A 22 -26.56 -13.31 12.63
CA ARG A 22 -25.27 -13.85 12.14
C ARG A 22 -24.04 -13.08 12.65
N ILE A 23 -22.90 -13.76 12.63
CA ILE A 23 -21.59 -13.18 12.93
C ILE A 23 -20.75 -13.27 11.65
N ASP A 24 -20.39 -12.12 11.11
CA ASP A 24 -19.56 -12.02 9.91
C ASP A 24 -18.08 -11.87 10.31
N ILE A 25 -17.23 -12.77 9.81
CA ILE A 25 -15.78 -12.73 10.04
C ILE A 25 -15.11 -12.36 8.73
N VAL A 26 -14.53 -11.16 8.68
CA VAL A 26 -13.82 -10.65 7.50
C VAL A 26 -12.31 -10.66 7.72
N VAL A 27 -11.57 -11.21 6.77
CA VAL A 27 -10.10 -11.19 6.77
C VAL A 27 -9.64 -9.96 6.00
N LEU A 28 -8.92 -9.06 6.68
CA LEU A 28 -8.47 -7.80 6.11
C LEU A 28 -7.06 -7.92 5.51
N THR A 29 -6.83 -7.18 4.42
CA THR A 29 -5.48 -6.93 3.92
C THR A 29 -4.81 -5.82 4.74
N LYS A 30 -3.48 -5.75 4.74
CA LYS A 30 -2.72 -4.68 5.44
C LYS A 30 -3.18 -3.27 5.06
N LYS A 31 -3.54 -3.04 3.79
CA LYS A 31 -4.08 -1.75 3.32
C LYS A 31 -5.45 -1.43 3.93
N ALA A 32 -6.36 -2.41 3.94
CA ALA A 32 -7.71 -2.22 4.48
C ALA A 32 -7.68 -1.96 5.99
N GLN A 33 -6.78 -2.62 6.71
CA GLN A 33 -6.55 -2.36 8.14
C GLN A 33 -6.09 -0.91 8.38
N ARG A 34 -5.05 -0.43 7.68
CA ARG A 34 -4.55 0.95 7.82
C ARG A 34 -5.62 2.01 7.54
N ALA A 35 -6.47 1.76 6.55
CA ALA A 35 -7.57 2.67 6.23
C ALA A 35 -8.59 2.79 7.38
N ILE A 36 -8.86 1.69 8.11
CA ILE A 36 -9.77 1.67 9.26
C ILE A 36 -9.11 2.32 10.49
N GLU A 37 -7.80 2.14 10.67
CA GLU A 37 -7.01 2.73 11.77
C GLU A 37 -6.78 4.25 11.61
N GLY A 38 -7.18 4.84 10.48
CA GLY A 38 -7.09 6.28 10.22
C GLY A 38 -5.77 6.73 9.61
N ASP A 39 -4.91 5.81 9.18
CA ASP A 39 -3.61 6.10 8.54
C ASP A 39 -3.77 6.45 7.04
N GLN A 40 -4.86 7.13 6.69
CA GLN A 40 -5.09 7.53 5.31
C GLN A 40 -4.37 8.85 5.05
N PRO A 41 -3.44 8.92 4.08
CA PRO A 41 -3.03 10.22 3.56
C PRO A 41 -4.26 10.96 3.02
N PRO A 42 -4.34 12.29 3.18
CA PRO A 42 -5.46 13.07 2.71
C PRO A 42 -5.71 12.78 1.23
N PRO A 43 -6.97 12.72 0.79
CA PRO A 43 -7.27 12.58 -0.62
C PRO A 43 -6.54 13.70 -1.36
N ALA A 44 -5.69 13.33 -2.33
CA ALA A 44 -5.03 14.30 -3.18
C ALA A 44 -6.09 15.19 -3.80
N ALA A 45 -6.10 16.47 -3.45
CA ALA A 45 -6.99 17.44 -4.08
C ALA A 45 -6.73 17.39 -5.60
N PRO A 46 -7.79 17.39 -6.44
CA PRO A 46 -7.58 17.56 -7.86
C PRO A 46 -6.91 18.92 -8.06
N THR A 47 -5.64 18.91 -8.45
CA THR A 47 -4.93 20.12 -8.87
C THR A 47 -5.68 20.69 -10.08
N GLN A 48 -6.20 21.91 -9.93
CA GLN A 48 -6.81 22.67 -11.01
C GLN A 48 -5.70 23.52 -11.64
N GLY A 49 -5.28 23.14 -12.85
CA GLY A 49 -4.12 23.68 -13.57
C GLY A 49 -3.12 22.54 -13.81
N GLU A 50 -2.67 22.23 -15.02
CA GLU A 50 -2.60 22.98 -16.28
C GLU A 50 -3.09 22.11 -17.45
N GLY A 51 -3.83 22.71 -18.37
CA GLY A 51 -4.35 22.05 -19.56
C GLY A 51 -4.47 23.03 -20.71
N ALA A 52 -3.37 23.71 -21.04
CA ALA A 52 -3.24 24.39 -22.32
C ALA A 52 -2.94 23.34 -23.41
N PRO A 53 -3.53 23.41 -24.62
CA PRO A 53 -3.28 22.44 -25.68
C PRO A 53 -1.83 22.57 -26.17
N GLY A 54 -0.95 21.68 -25.72
CA GLY A 54 0.46 21.65 -26.12
C GLY A 54 1.42 21.09 -25.07
N GLU A 55 1.03 21.04 -23.79
CA GLU A 55 1.87 20.46 -22.76
C GLU A 55 1.69 18.93 -22.77
N VAL A 56 2.59 18.22 -23.44
CA VAL A 56 2.78 16.80 -23.14
C VAL A 56 3.26 16.72 -21.68
N PRO A 57 2.55 16.00 -20.78
CA PRO A 57 3.07 15.76 -19.45
C PRO A 57 4.45 15.14 -19.63
N ALA A 58 5.49 15.81 -19.12
CA ALA A 58 6.79 15.17 -19.01
C ALA A 58 6.56 13.92 -18.14
N ASP A 59 6.65 12.74 -18.76
CA ASP A 59 6.53 11.48 -18.03
C ASP A 59 7.59 11.53 -16.92
N PRO A 60 7.22 11.50 -15.63
CA PRO A 60 8.18 11.52 -14.54
C PRO A 60 9.08 10.27 -14.54
N ASN A 61 8.77 9.27 -15.37
CA ASN A 61 9.61 8.10 -15.64
C ASN A 61 10.36 8.17 -16.97
N ALA A 62 10.30 9.28 -17.70
CA ALA A 62 11.11 9.47 -18.90
C ALA A 62 12.59 9.45 -18.51
N ILE A 63 13.28 8.41 -18.95
CA ILE A 63 14.72 8.29 -18.79
C ILE A 63 15.36 9.39 -19.67
N PRO A 64 16.24 10.26 -19.13
CA PRO A 64 16.85 11.33 -19.90
C PRO A 64 17.63 10.74 -21.09
N PRO A 65 17.62 11.42 -22.25
CA PRO A 65 18.27 10.92 -23.45
C PRO A 65 19.76 10.68 -23.19
N GLY A 66 20.21 9.42 -23.33
CA GLY A 66 21.58 9.00 -23.06
C GLY A 66 21.75 8.06 -21.85
N GLN A 67 20.69 7.75 -21.10
CA GLN A 67 20.71 6.66 -20.11
C GLN A 67 20.02 5.42 -20.69
N GLU A 68 20.73 4.29 -20.73
CA GLU A 68 20.13 3.00 -21.05
C GLU A 68 19.27 2.54 -19.86
N PRO A 69 18.05 2.02 -20.10
CA PRO A 69 17.22 1.45 -19.04
C PRO A 69 17.99 0.32 -18.37
N LEU A 70 18.13 0.40 -17.05
CA LEU A 70 18.83 -0.61 -16.25
C LEU A 70 18.32 -2.00 -16.62
N PRO A 71 19.20 -2.95 -16.95
CA PRO A 71 18.78 -4.26 -17.41
C PRO A 71 18.02 -4.97 -16.28
N ALA A 72 16.94 -5.68 -16.65
CA ALA A 72 15.94 -6.19 -15.71
C ALA A 72 16.48 -7.09 -14.57
N HIS A 73 17.70 -7.63 -14.71
CA HIS A 73 18.35 -8.43 -13.68
C HIS A 73 18.84 -7.58 -12.49
N GLU A 74 19.34 -6.36 -12.73
CA GLU A 74 19.79 -5.46 -11.66
C GLU A 74 18.60 -4.92 -10.86
N LEU A 75 17.48 -4.65 -11.53
CA LEU A 75 16.24 -4.22 -10.88
C LEU A 75 15.70 -5.28 -9.91
N ARG A 76 15.79 -6.56 -10.28
CA ARG A 76 15.38 -7.68 -9.43
C ARG A 76 16.29 -7.84 -8.22
N GLN A 77 17.61 -7.72 -8.42
CA GLN A 77 18.57 -7.77 -7.31
C GLN A 77 18.34 -6.64 -6.32
N LYS A 78 18.09 -5.43 -6.82
CA LYS A 78 17.83 -4.25 -5.99
C LYS A 78 16.52 -4.38 -5.21
N LEU A 79 15.48 -5.00 -5.78
CA LEU A 79 14.22 -5.25 -5.09
C LEU A 79 14.39 -6.28 -3.95
N ASN A 80 15.14 -7.35 -4.18
CA ASN A 80 15.39 -8.39 -3.17
C ASN A 80 16.26 -7.87 -2.01
N LEU A 81 17.23 -6.99 -2.30
CA LEU A 81 18.10 -6.39 -1.28
C LEU A 81 17.33 -5.58 -0.21
N PHE A 82 16.18 -5.00 -0.56
CA PHE A 82 15.33 -4.28 0.40
C PHE A 82 14.34 -5.17 1.15
N ASP A 83 14.01 -6.36 0.61
CA ASP A 83 13.11 -7.32 1.25
C ASP A 83 13.85 -8.18 2.30
N ASP A 84 15.14 -8.47 2.08
CA ASP A 84 16.00 -9.24 2.98
C ASP A 84 16.56 -8.45 4.19
N GLY A 85 16.01 -7.27 4.50
CA GLY A 85 16.29 -6.58 5.77
C GLY A 85 17.53 -5.69 5.80
N GLY A 86 17.96 -5.16 4.65
CA GLY A 86 18.92 -4.05 4.59
C GLY A 86 20.38 -4.44 4.38
N VAL A 87 21.13 -3.45 3.88
CA VAL A 87 22.53 -3.55 3.45
C VAL A 87 23.39 -4.09 4.59
N LYS A 88 24.02 -5.26 4.42
CA LYS A 88 25.23 -5.57 5.19
C LYS A 88 26.30 -4.63 4.66
N ASP A 89 26.56 -3.54 5.38
CA ASP A 89 27.66 -2.62 5.12
C ASP A 89 28.96 -3.43 4.93
N PRO A 90 29.57 -3.46 3.72
CA PRO A 90 30.85 -4.13 3.52
C PRO A 90 32.03 -3.38 4.16
N THR A 91 31.76 -2.29 4.92
CA THR A 91 32.79 -1.47 5.58
C THR A 91 32.69 -1.45 7.12
N ALA A 92 31.82 -2.25 7.74
CA ALA A 92 31.80 -2.33 9.21
C ALA A 92 32.96 -3.23 9.69
N PRO A 93 33.92 -2.71 10.49
CA PRO A 93 34.97 -3.54 11.07
C PRO A 93 34.35 -4.58 12.01
N ALA A 94 34.82 -5.82 11.90
CA ALA A 94 34.40 -6.92 12.76
C ALA A 94 34.61 -6.54 14.25
N PRO A 95 33.62 -6.75 15.15
CA PRO A 95 33.86 -6.60 16.57
C PRO A 95 34.86 -7.67 17.02
N THR A 96 36.02 -7.23 17.49
CA THR A 96 37.02 -8.06 18.15
C THR A 96 36.40 -8.76 19.36
N PRO A 97 36.53 -10.09 19.51
CA PRO A 97 36.16 -10.76 20.75
C PRO A 97 37.16 -10.35 21.84
N GLY A 98 36.66 -9.68 22.88
CA GLY A 98 37.43 -9.26 24.04
C GLY A 98 37.93 -10.44 24.87
N SER A 99 39.13 -10.26 25.45
CA SER A 99 39.81 -11.13 26.42
C SER A 99 39.03 -11.37 27.71
#